data_AF-A0A699WFL5-F1
#
_entry.id   AF-A0A699WFL5-F1
#
_cell.length_a   1.000
_cell.length_b   1.000
_cell.length_c   1.000
_cell.angle_alpha   90.00
_cell.angle_beta   90.00
_cell.angle_gamma   90.00
#
_symmetry.space_group_name_H-M   'P 1'
#
loop_
_entity.id
_entity.type
_entity.pdbx_description
1 polymer ?
#
loop_
_entity_poly.entity_id
_entity_poly.type
_entity_poly.pdbx_seq_one_letter_code
_entity_poly.pdbx_strand_id
1 'polypeptide(L)'
;LLLIKQMMRLKYDDGSPITDYLNAFQGIINQLAGMGIKFEDEIQGLWLFGTLPDTWETFRTSLSNSVPDGVITMELAKGSILNEEMRRKSQGSSSQSDVLVTRKAGEKSK
;
A
#
# COMPACT_ATOMS: atom_id res chain seq x y z
N LEU A 1 -6.61 -18.24 18.92
CA LEU A 1 -7.62 -18.28 17.84
C LEU A 1 -8.10 -16.90 17.38
N LEU A 2 -8.40 -15.96 18.29
CA LEU A 2 -8.84 -14.60 17.93
C LEU A 2 -7.82 -13.84 17.06
N LEU A 3 -6.54 -13.82 17.46
CA LEU A 3 -5.49 -13.11 16.72
C LEU A 3 -5.29 -13.63 15.29
N ILE A 4 -5.29 -14.95 15.09
CA ILE A 4 -5.20 -15.54 13.74
C ILE A 4 -6.42 -15.15 12.90
N LYS A 5 -7.63 -15.14 13.47
CA LYS A 5 -8.83 -14.66 12.78
C LYS A 5 -8.73 -13.18 12.42
N GLN A 6 -8.17 -12.35 13.29
CA GLN A 6 -7.91 -10.94 12.99
C GLN A 6 -6.88 -10.79 11.88
N MET A 7 -5.79 -11.55 11.91
CA MET A 7 -4.76 -11.51 10.87
C MET A 7 -5.32 -11.89 9.49
N MET A 8 -6.10 -12.98 9.40
CA MET A 8 -6.71 -13.39 8.13
C MET A 8 -7.74 -12.40 7.58
N ARG A 9 -8.32 -11.56 8.45
CA ARG A 9 -9.30 -10.54 8.07
C ARG A 9 -8.66 -9.17 7.80
N LEU A 10 -7.43 -8.97 8.23
CA LEU A 10 -6.72 -7.72 8.04
C LEU A 10 -6.50 -7.50 6.55
N LYS A 11 -6.96 -6.36 6.05
CA LYS A 11 -6.76 -5.91 4.68
C LYS A 11 -6.44 -4.43 4.69
N TYR A 12 -5.58 -3.99 3.80
CA TYR A 12 -5.39 -2.57 3.58
C TYR A 12 -6.58 -2.00 2.81
N ASP A 13 -7.01 -0.81 3.21
CA ASP A 13 -8.07 -0.03 2.57
C ASP A 13 -7.48 1.26 2.01
N ASP A 14 -7.75 1.54 0.73
CA ASP A 14 -7.12 2.60 -0.07
C ASP A 14 -7.43 4.04 0.40
N GLY A 15 -8.31 4.21 1.39
CA GLY A 15 -8.58 5.49 2.04
C GLY A 15 -7.91 5.67 3.41
N SER A 16 -7.32 4.60 3.96
CA SER A 16 -6.73 4.62 5.29
C SER A 16 -5.24 4.98 5.24
N PRO A 17 -4.68 5.63 6.29
CA PRO A 17 -3.23 5.81 6.37
C PRO A 17 -2.52 4.46 6.36
N ILE A 18 -1.64 4.22 5.39
CA ILE A 18 -0.86 2.98 5.29
C ILE A 18 -0.12 2.64 6.59
N THR A 19 0.30 3.65 7.36
CA THR A 19 0.94 3.50 8.66
C THR A 19 0.05 2.80 9.68
N ASP A 20 -1.25 3.10 9.70
CA ASP A 20 -2.20 2.52 10.64
C ASP A 20 -2.38 1.02 10.36
N TYR A 21 -2.47 0.67 9.08
CA TYR A 21 -2.49 -0.71 8.62
C TYR A 21 -1.21 -1.47 8.99
N LEU A 22 -0.02 -0.90 8.72
CA LEU A 22 1.26 -1.53 9.06
C LEU A 22 1.42 -1.72 10.57
N ASN A 23 0.96 -0.75 11.36
CA ASN A 23 0.97 -0.83 12.82
C ASN A 23 0.01 -1.91 13.33
N ALA A 24 -1.19 -2.02 12.75
CA ALA A 24 -2.14 -3.08 13.08
C ALA A 24 -1.57 -4.48 12.77
N PHE A 25 -0.97 -4.65 11.58
CA PHE A 25 -0.30 -5.88 11.19
C PHE A 25 0.80 -6.26 12.19
N GLN A 26 1.73 -5.32 12.47
CA GLN A 26 2.83 -5.56 13.40
C GLN A 26 2.32 -5.84 14.83
N GLY A 27 1.26 -5.17 15.27
CA GLY A 27 0.64 -5.38 16.56
C GLY A 27 0.11 -6.80 16.72
N ILE A 28 -0.50 -7.38 15.68
CA ILE A 28 -0.96 -8.77 15.69
C ILE A 28 0.22 -9.74 15.67
N ILE A 29 1.23 -9.52 14.83
CA ILE A 29 2.47 -10.33 14.81
C ILE A 29 3.13 -10.36 16.19
N ASN A 30 3.30 -9.20 16.83
CA ASN A 30 3.96 -9.09 18.13
C ASN A 30 3.18 -9.84 19.22
N GLN A 31 1.84 -9.76 19.20
CA GLN A 31 1.01 -10.51 20.12
C GLN A 31 1.11 -12.02 19.91
N LEU A 32 1.10 -12.48 18.65
CA LEU A 32 1.30 -13.89 18.32
C LEU A 32 2.69 -14.38 18.78
N ALA A 33 3.73 -13.57 18.56
CA ALA A 33 5.09 -13.87 19.02
C ALA A 33 5.17 -13.95 20.54
N GLY A 34 4.46 -13.07 21.27
CA GLY A 34 4.33 -13.13 22.73
C GLY A 34 3.64 -14.40 23.24
N MET A 35 2.82 -15.05 22.40
CA MET A 35 2.22 -16.36 22.68
C MET A 35 3.11 -17.53 22.26
N GLY A 36 4.34 -17.28 21.79
CA GLY A 36 5.25 -18.31 21.28
C GLY A 36 5.01 -18.71 19.82
N ILE A 37 4.06 -18.08 19.12
CA ILE A 37 3.77 -18.32 17.70
C ILE A 37 4.60 -17.33 16.88
N LYS A 38 5.69 -17.80 16.28
CA LYS A 38 6.57 -16.96 15.46
C LYS A 38 6.44 -17.37 14.00
N PHE A 39 6.41 -16.37 13.14
CA PHE A 39 6.45 -16.55 11.69
C PHE A 39 7.81 -16.10 11.19
N GLU A 40 8.36 -16.84 10.24
CA GLU A 40 9.55 -16.45 9.49
C GLU A 40 9.32 -15.09 8.81
N ASP A 41 10.39 -14.33 8.59
CA ASP A 41 10.30 -12.95 8.12
C ASP A 41 9.70 -12.88 6.70
N GLU A 42 10.05 -13.85 5.87
CA GLU A 42 9.54 -14.09 4.53
C GLU A 42 8.03 -14.34 4.53
N ILE A 43 7.54 -15.12 5.50
CA ILE A 43 6.10 -15.38 5.65
C ILE A 43 5.37 -14.10 6.07
N GLN A 44 5.97 -13.29 6.95
CA GLN A 44 5.39 -12.01 7.34
C GLN A 44 5.32 -11.03 6.17
N GLY A 45 6.39 -10.92 5.38
CA GLY A 45 6.44 -10.06 4.21
C GLY A 45 5.45 -10.48 3.13
N LEU A 46 5.39 -11.77 2.80
CA LEU A 46 4.42 -12.31 1.86
C LEU A 46 2.97 -12.13 2.33
N TRP A 47 2.69 -12.33 3.62
CA TRP A 47 1.35 -12.11 4.16
C TRP A 47 0.95 -10.64 4.07
N LEU A 48 1.83 -9.73 4.50
CA LEU A 48 1.60 -8.29 4.41
C LEU A 48 1.32 -7.83 2.98
N PHE A 49 2.02 -8.42 2.02
CA PHE A 49 1.86 -8.15 0.60
C PHE A 49 0.55 -8.75 0.04
N GLY A 50 0.14 -9.92 0.52
CA GLY A 50 -1.09 -10.60 0.12
C GLY A 50 -2.37 -9.90 0.62
N THR A 51 -2.29 -9.08 1.67
CA THR A 51 -3.43 -8.36 2.25
C THR A 51 -3.68 -6.98 1.63
N LEU A 52 -2.89 -6.58 0.62
CA LEU A 52 -3.14 -5.39 -0.18
C LEU A 52 -4.39 -5.56 -1.07
N PRO A 53 -5.18 -4.49 -1.31
CA PRO A 53 -6.38 -4.54 -2.13
C PRO A 53 -6.04 -4.69 -3.62
N ASP A 54 -7.04 -5.03 -4.43
CA ASP A 54 -6.87 -5.31 -5.86
C ASP A 54 -6.37 -4.10 -6.66
N THR A 55 -6.65 -2.88 -6.19
CA THR A 55 -6.08 -1.64 -6.72
C THR A 55 -4.54 -1.59 -6.64
N TRP A 56 -3.90 -2.47 -5.85
CA TRP A 56 -2.46 -2.65 -5.75
C TRP A 56 -1.91 -3.79 -6.62
N GLU A 57 -2.74 -4.45 -7.44
CA GLU A 57 -2.33 -5.57 -8.29
C GLU A 57 -1.12 -5.24 -9.19
N THR A 58 -1.13 -4.11 -9.90
CA THR A 58 -0.01 -3.75 -10.78
C THR A 58 1.30 -3.60 -10.01
N PHE A 59 1.26 -2.99 -8.82
CA PHE A 59 2.41 -2.89 -7.93
C PHE A 59 2.86 -4.28 -7.48
N ARG A 60 1.92 -5.15 -7.09
CA ARG A 60 2.24 -6.50 -6.66
C ARG A 60 2.97 -7.28 -7.75
N THR A 61 2.43 -7.29 -8.96
CA THR A 61 3.05 -7.94 -10.12
C THR A 61 4.43 -7.37 -10.42
N SER A 62 4.59 -6.05 -10.39
CA SER A 62 5.89 -5.41 -10.63
C SER A 62 6.93 -5.78 -9.58
N LEU A 63 6.57 -5.77 -8.29
CA LEU A 63 7.50 -6.10 -7.22
C LEU A 63 7.88 -7.58 -7.28
N SER A 64 6.91 -8.48 -7.45
CA SER A 64 7.17 -9.91 -7.59
C SER A 64 8.11 -10.24 -8.75
N ASN A 65 7.97 -9.55 -9.89
CA ASN A 65 8.88 -9.74 -11.03
C ASN A 65 10.27 -9.13 -10.82
N SER A 66 10.42 -8.20 -9.88
CA SER A 66 11.70 -7.53 -9.59
C SER A 66 12.57 -8.29 -8.58
N VAL A 67 11.99 -9.22 -7.81
CA VAL A 67 12.70 -9.99 -6.79
C VAL A 67 13.12 -11.34 -7.39
N PRO A 68 14.41 -11.60 -7.60
CA PRO A 68 14.90 -12.76 -8.37
C PRO A 68 14.41 -14.12 -7.84
N ASP A 69 14.30 -14.26 -6.51
CA ASP A 69 13.91 -15.49 -5.83
C ASP A 69 12.45 -15.48 -5.37
N GLY A 70 11.70 -14.41 -5.66
CA GLY A 70 10.33 -14.21 -5.18
C GLY A 70 10.20 -14.06 -3.66
N VAL A 71 11.32 -14.01 -2.93
CA VAL A 71 11.33 -13.90 -1.46
C VAL A 71 11.11 -12.44 -1.06
N ILE A 72 9.90 -12.16 -0.57
CA ILE A 72 9.54 -10.85 -0.05
C ILE A 72 9.70 -10.88 1.48
N THR A 73 10.80 -10.33 1.98
CA THR A 73 11.03 -10.11 3.41
C THR A 73 10.10 -9.04 3.97
N MET A 74 9.92 -9.00 5.29
CA MET A 74 9.07 -8.01 5.94
C MET A 74 9.60 -6.59 5.75
N GLU A 75 10.93 -6.42 5.79
CA GLU A 75 11.58 -5.13 5.54
C GLU A 75 11.32 -4.66 4.11
N LEU A 76 11.51 -5.53 3.11
CA LEU A 76 11.27 -5.21 1.71
C LEU A 76 9.80 -4.86 1.48
N ALA A 77 8.87 -5.67 1.99
CA ALA A 77 7.44 -5.43 1.86
C ALA A 77 7.06 -4.04 2.40
N LYS A 78 7.48 -3.71 3.63
CA LYS A 78 7.20 -2.40 4.24
C LYS A 78 7.76 -1.25 3.43
N GLY A 79 9.04 -1.33 3.05
CA GLY A 79 9.72 -0.28 2.29
C GLY A 79 9.06 -0.03 0.94
N SER A 80 8.77 -1.10 0.19
CA SER A 80 8.14 -1.01 -1.12
C SER A 80 6.69 -0.49 -1.04
N ILE A 81 5.91 -0.91 -0.04
CA ILE A 81 4.53 -0.44 0.18
C ILE A 81 4.52 1.07 0.49
N LEU A 82 5.40 1.54 1.37
CA LEU A 82 5.50 2.97 1.70
C LEU A 82 5.89 3.81 0.49
N ASN A 83 6.84 3.33 -0.31
CA ASN A 83 7.27 4.02 -1.53
C ASN A 83 6.13 4.10 -2.57
N GLU A 84 5.39 3.01 -2.76
CA GLU A 84 4.26 2.98 -3.67
C GLU A 84 3.11 3.90 -3.22
N GLU A 85 2.83 3.96 -1.92
CA GLU A 85 1.85 4.90 -1.36
C GLU A 85 2.23 6.35 -1.67
N MET A 86 3.50 6.72 -1.48
CA MET A 86 4.00 8.06 -1.83
C MET A 86 3.86 8.35 -3.32
N ARG A 87 4.15 7.37 -4.18
CA ARG A 87 4.00 7.47 -5.64
C ARG A 87 2.54 7.65 -6.05
N ARG A 88 1.61 6.94 -5.43
CA ARG A 88 0.16 7.07 -5.70
C ARG A 88 -0.39 8.43 -5.29
N LYS A 89 0.02 8.92 -4.13
CA LYS A 89 -0.37 10.25 -3.63
C LYS A 89 0.14 11.39 -4.49
N SER A 90 1.37 11.30 -5.00
CA SER A 90 1.93 12.33 -5.89
C SER A 90 1.23 12.37 -7.26
N GLN A 91 0.82 11.22 -7.79
CA GLN A 91 0.06 11.13 -9.04
C GLN A 91 -1.41 11.55 -8.90
N GLY A 92 -2.08 11.18 -7.79
CA GLY A 92 -3.46 11.57 -7.53
C GLY A 92 -3.65 13.08 -7.34
N SER A 93 -2.60 13.79 -6.92
CA SER A 93 -2.62 15.25 -6.73
C SER A 93 -2.46 16.04 -8.03
N SER A 94 -2.03 15.41 -9.13
CA SER A 94 -1.83 16.11 -10.42
C SER A 94 -3.11 16.28 -11.25
N SER A 95 -4.26 15.76 -10.79
CA SER A 95 -5.52 15.81 -11.55
C SER A 95 -6.42 17.01 -11.22
N GLN A 96 -6.00 17.95 -10.36
CA GLN A 96 -6.86 19.05 -9.89
C GLN A 96 -6.42 20.48 -10.30
N SER A 97 -5.53 20.60 -11.27
CA SER A 97 -5.07 21.88 -11.83
C SER A 97 -4.49 21.59 -13.21
N ASP A 98 -5.00 22.04 -14.37
CA ASP A 98 -5.57 23.33 -14.71
C ASP A 98 -6.59 23.21 -15.87
N VAL A 99 -7.85 23.61 -15.64
CA VAL A 99 -8.77 23.98 -16.73
C VAL A 99 -9.19 25.42 -16.49
N LEU A 100 -8.24 26.34 -16.65
CA LEU A 100 -8.52 27.76 -16.85
C LEU A 100 -8.49 28.03 -18.36
N VAL A 101 -9.60 27.71 -19.02
CA VAL A 101 -9.87 28.17 -20.39
C VAL A 101 -10.18 29.66 -20.31
N THR A 102 -9.18 30.52 -20.42
CA THR A 102 -9.42 31.93 -20.77
C THR A 102 -9.72 32.02 -22.27
N ARG A 103 -10.98 31.78 -22.64
CA ARG A 103 -11.58 32.34 -23.85
C ARG A 103 -12.33 33.60 -23.46
N LYS A 104 -11.78 34.77 -23.78
CA LYS A 104 -12.63 35.92 -24.15
C LYS A 104 -12.08 36.54 -25.42
N ALA A 105 -12.72 36.14 -26.52
CA ALA A 105 -12.90 36.98 -27.68
C ALA A 105 -13.75 38.19 -27.30
N GLY A 106 -13.40 39.36 -27.81
CA GLY A 106 -14.17 40.60 -27.71
C GLY A 106 -13.75 41.52 -28.84
N GLU A 107 -14.47 41.42 -29.96
CA GLU A 107 -14.33 42.21 -31.17
C GLU A 107 -14.60 43.72 -30.98
N LYS A 108 -13.90 44.50 -31.81
CA LYS A 108 -14.20 45.78 -32.47
C LYS A 108 -15.21 46.76 -31.84
N SER A 109 -14.80 48.03 -31.80
CA SER A 109 -15.50 49.27 -32.22
C SER A 109 -14.55 50.43 -31.94
N LYS A 110 -14.36 51.50 -32.72
CA LYS A 110 -14.98 52.08 -33.92
C LYS A 110 -13.92 53.01 -34.53
#